data_AF-A0A925T6K5-F1
#
_entry.id   AF-A0A925T6K5-F1
#
_cell.length_a   1.000
_cell.length_b   1.000
_cell.length_c   1.000
_cell.angle_alpha   90.00
_cell.angle_beta   90.00
_cell.angle_gamma   90.00
#
_symmetry.space_group_name_H-M   'P 1'
#
loop_
_entity.id
_entity.type
_entity.pdbx_description
1 polymer ?
#
loop_
_entity_poly.entity_id
_entity_poly.type
_entity_poly.pdbx_seq_one_letter_code
_entity_poly.pdbx_strand_id
1 'polypeptide(L)'
;EGIDLEVLKGASDYFGKTEIFLVEATVVSKHSKNDVVTVINYMKENGYKLFDITDLNRPFNPKVLWLIEMVFIRENGLLDSQKLVEYGV
;
A
#
# COMPACT_ATOMS: atom_id res chain seq x y z
N GLU A 1 -2.24 -8.95 10.97
CA GLU A 1 -3.34 -8.27 10.28
C GLU A 1 -3.64 -6.95 10.99
N GLY A 2 -3.57 -5.81 10.30
CA GLY A 2 -4.08 -4.53 10.80
C GLY A 2 -3.18 -3.66 11.71
N ILE A 3 -1.86 -3.84 11.74
CA ILE A 3 -0.93 -2.97 12.51
C ILE A 3 0.14 -2.28 11.65
N ASP A 4 0.13 -2.51 10.35
CA ASP A 4 1.19 -2.15 9.40
C ASP A 4 1.49 -0.64 9.40
N LEU A 5 0.48 0.22 9.57
CA LEU A 5 0.66 1.66 9.73
C LEU A 5 1.54 2.05 10.93
N GLU A 6 1.44 1.33 12.06
CA GLU A 6 2.31 1.58 13.22
C GLU A 6 3.70 0.98 13.01
N VAL A 7 3.82 -0.13 12.26
CA VAL A 7 5.12 -0.68 11.82
C VAL A 7 5.83 0.30 10.89
N LEU A 8 5.13 0.89 9.91
CA LEU A 8 5.64 1.90 8.99
C LEU A 8 6.10 3.17 9.73
N LYS A 9 5.34 3.64 10.73
CA LYS A 9 5.76 4.75 11.61
C LYS A 9 7.04 4.43 12.39
N GLY A 10 7.16 3.21 12.91
CA GLY A 10 8.37 2.73 13.61
C GLY A 10 9.56 2.51 12.68
N ALA A 11 9.31 2.28 11.38
CA ALA A 11 10.31 2.07 10.33
C ALA A 11 10.57 3.33 9.49
N SER A 12 10.26 4.53 10.01
CA SER A 12 10.32 5.80 9.26
C SER A 12 11.67 6.09 8.59
N ASP A 13 12.77 5.62 9.19
CA ASP A 13 14.13 5.73 8.64
C ASP A 13 14.32 5.04 7.28
N TYR A 14 13.39 4.19 6.84
CA TYR A 14 13.41 3.51 5.54
C TYR A 14 12.71 4.30 4.42
N PHE A 15 11.93 5.34 4.73
CA PHE A 15 11.36 6.22 3.71
C PHE A 15 12.46 6.97 2.92
N GLY A 16 12.18 7.27 1.65
CA GLY A 16 13.18 7.75 0.68
C GLY A 16 14.28 6.76 0.24
N LYS A 17 14.55 5.69 0.99
CA LYS A 17 15.59 4.67 0.71
C LYS A 17 15.02 3.40 0.08
N THR A 18 13.90 2.92 0.59
CA THR A 18 13.23 1.71 0.12
C THR A 18 12.47 1.98 -1.18
N GLU A 19 12.57 1.08 -2.16
CA GLU A 19 11.92 1.29 -3.47
C GLU A 19 10.49 0.76 -3.52
N ILE A 20 10.20 -0.33 -2.78
CA ILE A 20 8.89 -0.99 -2.71
C ILE A 20 8.51 -1.24 -1.25
N PHE A 21 7.27 -0.93 -0.88
CA PHE A 21 6.62 -1.44 0.33
C PHE A 21 5.43 -2.33 -0.05
N LEU A 22 5.31 -3.47 0.62
CA LEU A 22 4.09 -4.27 0.69
C LEU A 22 3.40 -3.93 2.01
N VAL A 23 2.12 -3.57 1.97
CA VAL A 23 1.39 -3.10 3.15
C VAL A 23 -0.01 -3.70 3.18
N GLU A 24 -0.36 -4.37 4.29
CA GLU A 24 -1.73 -4.83 4.52
C GLU A 24 -2.58 -3.70 5.13
N ALA A 25 -3.80 -3.51 4.63
CA ALA A 25 -4.77 -2.58 5.20
C ALA A 25 -6.16 -3.21 5.35
N THR A 26 -6.99 -2.69 6.25
CA THR A 26 -8.39 -3.13 6.41
C THR A 26 -9.32 -2.33 5.51
N VAL A 27 -10.17 -2.99 4.72
CA VAL A 27 -11.14 -2.32 3.82
C VAL A 27 -12.50 -2.10 4.50
N VAL A 28 -13.00 -3.10 5.23
CA VAL A 28 -14.33 -3.04 5.89
C VAL A 28 -14.17 -3.14 7.41
N SER A 29 -13.77 -2.03 8.02
CA SER A 29 -13.66 -1.89 9.49
C SER A 29 -14.01 -0.46 9.92
N LYS A 30 -14.81 -0.32 10.99
CA LYS A 30 -15.22 0.98 11.56
C LYS A 30 -14.26 1.54 12.61
N HIS A 31 -13.30 0.73 13.06
CA HIS A 31 -12.47 1.00 14.25
C HIS A 31 -10.98 0.74 14.04
N SER A 32 -10.59 0.27 12.85
CA SER A 32 -9.18 0.12 12.48
C SER A 32 -8.56 1.50 12.25
N LYS A 33 -7.36 1.72 12.81
CA LYS A 33 -6.50 2.84 12.41
C LYS A 33 -5.68 2.52 11.15
N ASN A 34 -5.64 1.24 10.77
CA ASN A 34 -4.94 0.69 9.63
C ASN A 34 -5.92 0.46 8.46
N ASP A 35 -6.84 1.40 8.23
CA ASP A 35 -7.77 1.31 7.11
C ASP A 35 -7.08 1.71 5.78
N VAL A 36 -7.62 1.21 4.68
CA VAL A 36 -7.05 1.40 3.34
C VAL A 36 -6.87 2.87 2.95
N VAL A 37 -7.75 3.78 3.37
CA VAL A 37 -7.66 5.21 3.04
C VAL A 37 -6.56 5.87 3.87
N THR A 38 -6.50 5.58 5.18
CA THR A 38 -5.44 6.08 6.05
C THR A 38 -4.06 5.59 5.61
N VAL A 39 -3.92 4.31 5.23
CA VAL A 39 -2.65 3.75 4.72
C VAL A 39 -2.23 4.40 3.41
N ILE A 40 -3.12 4.53 2.42
CA ILE A 40 -2.79 5.19 1.13
C ILE A 40 -2.36 6.64 1.35
N ASN A 41 -3.07 7.40 2.20
CA ASN A 41 -2.72 8.78 2.49
C ASN A 41 -1.35 8.88 3.18
N TYR A 42 -1.08 8.03 4.18
CA TYR A 42 0.21 8.03 4.88
C TYR A 42 1.38 7.67 3.95
N MET A 43 1.21 6.68 3.07
CA MET A 43 2.25 6.33 2.09
C MET A 43 2.51 7.49 1.11
N LYS A 44 1.45 8.16 0.64
CA LYS A 44 1.56 9.36 -0.21
C LYS A 44 2.26 10.52 0.49
N GLU A 45 1.94 10.80 1.75
CA GLU A 45 2.60 11.82 2.57
C GLU A 45 4.11 11.56 2.74
N ASN A 46 4.55 10.30 2.65
CA ASN A 46 5.96 9.90 2.72
C ASN A 46 6.64 9.73 1.34
N GLY A 47 5.99 10.15 0.24
CA GLY A 47 6.56 10.12 -1.12
C GLY A 47 6.47 8.75 -1.80
N TYR A 48 5.38 8.01 -1.58
CA TYR A 48 5.11 6.73 -2.23
C TYR A 48 3.73 6.71 -2.89
N LYS A 49 3.68 6.20 -4.12
CA LYS A 49 2.44 6.02 -4.87
C LYS A 49 1.97 4.56 -4.82
N LEU A 50 0.66 4.34 -4.78
CA LEU A 50 0.07 3.01 -4.99
C LEU A 50 0.41 2.54 -6.41
N PHE A 51 0.89 1.30 -6.53
CA PHE A 51 1.33 0.70 -7.78
C PHE A 51 0.43 -0.47 -8.20
N ASP A 52 0.13 -1.37 -7.27
CA ASP A 52 -0.67 -2.57 -7.53
C ASP A 52 -1.38 -3.06 -6.25
N ILE A 53 -2.33 -3.99 -6.41
CA ILE A 53 -3.05 -4.69 -5.33
C ILE A 53 -2.81 -6.19 -5.53
N THR A 54 -1.97 -6.77 -4.68
CA THR A 54 -1.51 -8.17 -4.80
C THR A 54 -2.50 -9.19 -4.25
N ASP A 55 -3.29 -8.82 -3.23
CA ASP A 55 -4.34 -9.68 -2.68
C ASP A 55 -5.51 -8.87 -2.12
N LEU A 56 -6.70 -9.46 -2.15
CA LEU A 56 -7.90 -8.99 -1.47
C LEU A 56 -8.49 -10.14 -0.66
N ASN A 57 -8.22 -10.11 0.64
CA ASN A 57 -8.67 -11.12 1.58
C ASN A 57 -10.07 -10.81 2.12
N ARG A 58 -10.85 -11.90 2.22
CA ARG A 58 -12.25 -11.95 2.69
C ARG A 58 -13.34 -11.26 1.81
N PRO A 59 -13.24 -11.13 0.47
CA PRO A 59 -14.30 -10.54 -0.35
C PRO A 59 -15.53 -11.47 -0.41
N PHE A 60 -16.60 -11.12 0.32
CA PHE A 60 -17.93 -11.78 0.35
C PHE A 60 -17.97 -13.28 0.75
N ASN A 61 -19.00 -13.85 1.39
CA ASN A 61 -20.21 -13.35 2.06
C ASN A 61 -20.56 -14.38 3.18
N PRO A 62 -20.90 -14.03 4.44
CA PRO A 62 -20.86 -12.72 5.09
C PRO A 62 -19.47 -12.47 5.67
N LYS A 63 -18.45 -12.53 4.81
CA LYS A 63 -17.07 -12.33 5.24
C LYS A 63 -16.89 -10.88 5.71
N VAL A 64 -16.43 -10.72 6.95
CA VAL A 64 -16.21 -9.43 7.64
C VAL A 64 -14.73 -9.23 7.96
N LEU A 65 -14.33 -7.96 8.15
CA LEU A 65 -12.92 -7.52 8.26
C LEU A 65 -12.13 -7.91 7.00
N TRP A 66 -12.49 -7.30 5.87
CA TRP A 66 -11.73 -7.46 4.63
C TRP A 66 -10.35 -6.83 4.77
N LEU A 67 -9.36 -7.47 4.17
CA LEU A 67 -7.96 -7.02 4.16
C LEU A 67 -7.51 -6.91 2.71
N ILE A 68 -6.63 -5.95 2.43
CA ILE A 68 -6.05 -5.73 1.10
C ILE A 68 -4.54 -5.64 1.26
N GLU A 69 -3.79 -6.35 0.43
CA GLU A 69 -2.34 -6.16 0.30
C GLU A 69 -2.08 -5.21 -0.87
N MET A 70 -1.33 -4.15 -0.60
CA MET A 70 -1.03 -3.08 -1.56
C MET A 70 0.48 -2.96 -1.78
N VAL A 71 0.86 -2.82 -3.05
CA VAL A 71 2.22 -2.48 -3.46
C VAL A 71 2.33 -0.97 -3.58
N PHE A 72 3.23 -0.36 -2.82
CA PHE A 72 3.59 1.05 -2.96
C PHE A 72 5.01 1.17 -3.49
N ILE A 73 5.23 2.05 -4.47
CA ILE A 73 6.56 2.35 -4.99
C ILE A 73 6.94 3.81 -4.75
N ARG A 74 8.23 4.05 -4.58
CA ARG A 74 8.79 5.38 -4.30
C ARG A 74 8.57 6.33 -5.48
N GLU A 75 8.02 7.52 -5.20
CA GLU A 75 7.85 8.56 -6.21
C GLU A 75 9.21 9.03 -6.75
N ASN A 76 9.29 9.20 -8.08
CA ASN A 76 10.53 9.44 -8.83
C ASN A 76 11.60 8.34 -8.62
N GLY A 77 11.21 7.18 -8.10
CA GLY A 77 12.06 6.01 -7.93
C GLY A 77 12.42 5.33 -9.26
N LEU A 78 13.23 4.27 -9.16
CA LEU A 78 13.58 3.41 -10.30
C LEU A 78 12.33 2.91 -11.01
N LEU A 79 11.32 2.44 -10.29
CA LEU A 79 10.11 1.86 -10.86
C LEU A 79 9.12 2.91 -11.39
N ASP A 80 9.09 4.11 -10.78
CA ASP A 80 8.25 5.22 -11.24
C ASP A 80 8.81 5.89 -12.50
N SER A 81 10.14 5.98 -12.61
CA SER A 81 10.84 6.57 -13.76
C SER A 81 10.79 5.75 -15.05
N GLN A 82 10.21 4.54 -15.04
CA GLN A 82 10.13 3.68 -16.22
C GLN A 82 9.22 4.29 -17.29
N LYS A 83 9.76 4.46 -18.49
CA LYS A 83 8.94 4.79 -19.66
C LYS A 83 8.24 3.53 -20.15
N LEU A 84 6.93 3.62 -20.35
CA LEU A 84 6.20 2.58 -21.09
C LEU A 84 6.81 2.48 -22.49
N VAL A 85 7.45 1.35 -22.77
CA VAL A 85 7.83 0.95 -24.11
C VAL A 85 6.63 0.23 -24.68
N GLU A 86 5.84 0.93 -25.49
CA GLU A 86 4.80 0.31 -26.30
C GLU A 86 5.47 -0.63 -27.32
N TYR A 87 5.48 -1.93 -27.01
CA TYR A 87 5.70 -2.95 -28.01
C TYR A 87 4.47 -2.95 -28.91
N GLY A 88 4.61 -2.36 -30.10
CA GLY A 88 3.52 -2.25 -31.07
C GLY A 88 2.90 -3.61 -31.39
N VAL A 89 1.58 -3.66 -31.29
CA VAL A 89 0.72 -4.80 -31.66
C VAL A 89 0.15 -4.57 -33.06
#